data_AF-A0A850M8D2-F1
#
_entry.id   AF-A0A850M8D2-F1
#
_cell.length_a   1.000
_cell.length_b   1.000
_cell.length_c   1.000
_cell.angle_alpha   90.00
_cell.angle_beta   90.00
_cell.angle_gamma   90.00
#
_symmetry.space_group_name_H-M   'P 1'
#
loop_
_entity.id
_entity.type
_entity.pdbx_description
1 polymer ?
#
loop_
_entity_poly.entity_id
_entity_poly.type
_entity_poly.pdbx_seq_one_letter_code
_entity_poly.pdbx_strand_id
1 'polypeptide(L)'
;MPGITHLLFGLMIVIPIMYMAKEKFSYKVAGIFVLNCWIGPDFQWAYRWITPGVTWPHSLFGFMIWAIPLALFYSYLSRFSFDRTNRFFTIVDDGKRDVSLKNTYLLCLAGGIFHHFIDLLFNGEPYEFHLWDGWDLSLTEINTWGELSYGLPNVLTIVGFILLVAISLFIIYYLRKEVKDALLFLFVVMSLVILIYFTLGFEAFGTEREFGAMLCLFCFIFLPLMTLGYVAINVNKNPTQPSPPLINKKLALNMIIAITLVVNVAILGLGLIGMFAPEIPSVLIDLPNEVFFILGILVISLAAIGIVGAIGLILRKNFGRNLVIFFCILLWLFIYPFAIVLFLCRDDIKEMFNKTDKAG
;
A
#
# COMPACT_ATOMS: atom_id res chain seq x y z
N MET A 1 5.72 -7.88 -8.34
CA MET A 1 6.49 -8.05 -7.08
C MET A 1 7.19 -6.72 -6.87
N PRO A 2 6.97 -6.03 -5.74
CA PRO A 2 7.15 -4.59 -5.69
C PRO A 2 8.61 -4.18 -5.83
N GLY A 3 8.93 -3.50 -6.93
CA GLY A 3 10.26 -2.99 -7.23
C GLY A 3 10.66 -1.86 -6.28
N ILE A 4 11.94 -1.81 -5.90
CA ILE A 4 12.48 -0.70 -5.09
C ILE A 4 12.36 0.65 -5.82
N THR A 5 12.26 0.63 -7.15
CA THR A 5 12.03 1.80 -8.00
C THR A 5 10.74 2.52 -7.63
N HIS A 6 9.63 1.80 -7.39
CA HIS A 6 8.36 2.41 -6.99
C HIS A 6 8.46 3.15 -5.66
N LEU A 7 9.21 2.60 -4.71
CA LEU A 7 9.52 3.24 -3.43
C LEU A 7 10.29 4.54 -3.64
N LEU A 8 11.34 4.51 -4.46
CA LEU A 8 12.17 5.68 -4.76
C LEU A 8 11.37 6.78 -5.46
N PHE A 9 10.50 6.43 -6.43
CA PHE A 9 9.61 7.38 -7.09
C PHE A 9 8.65 8.06 -6.11
N GLY A 10 8.01 7.29 -5.22
CA GLY A 10 7.16 7.85 -4.17
C GLY A 10 7.92 8.82 -3.26
N LEU A 11 9.15 8.46 -2.86
CA LEU A 11 10.00 9.33 -2.05
C LEU A 11 10.41 10.62 -2.79
N MET A 12 10.75 10.54 -4.08
CA MET A 12 11.11 11.71 -4.90
C MET A 12 10.00 12.76 -4.97
N ILE A 13 8.75 12.35 -4.83
CA ILE A 13 7.59 13.26 -4.80
C ILE A 13 7.35 13.81 -3.41
N VAL A 14 7.35 12.94 -2.40
CA VAL A 14 6.95 13.30 -1.05
C VAL A 14 8.02 14.10 -0.31
N ILE A 15 9.31 13.83 -0.52
CA ILE A 15 10.40 14.55 0.15
C ILE A 15 10.36 16.06 -0.15
N PRO A 16 10.28 16.52 -1.42
CA PRO A 16 10.11 17.94 -1.72
C PRO A 16 8.85 18.56 -1.10
N ILE A 17 7.71 17.85 -1.13
CA ILE A 17 6.46 18.32 -0.54
C ILE A 17 6.62 18.51 0.96
N MET A 18 7.19 17.52 1.67
CA MET A 18 7.49 17.61 3.10
C MET A 18 8.43 18.78 3.42
N TYR A 19 9.49 18.95 2.62
CA TYR A 19 10.44 20.05 2.79
C TYR A 19 9.76 21.43 2.63
N MET A 20 8.92 21.59 1.60
CA MET A 20 8.21 22.86 1.34
C MET A 20 7.06 23.13 2.32
N ALA A 21 6.42 22.09 2.83
CA ALA A 21 5.29 22.20 3.76
C ALA A 21 5.72 22.30 5.23
N LYS A 22 6.96 21.90 5.56
CA LYS A 22 7.51 21.85 6.93
C LYS A 22 6.55 21.05 7.85
N GLU A 23 6.28 21.57 9.04
CA GLU A 23 5.43 20.93 10.06
C GLU A 23 3.95 20.80 9.65
N LYS A 24 3.53 21.39 8.52
CA LYS A 24 2.14 21.32 8.05
C LYS A 24 1.82 20.02 7.31
N PHE A 25 2.81 19.15 7.10
CA PHE A 25 2.63 17.86 6.43
C PHE A 25 3.04 16.71 7.33
N SER A 26 2.09 15.83 7.65
CA SER A 26 2.31 14.68 8.54
C SER A 26 3.19 13.63 7.85
N TYR A 27 4.25 13.17 8.53
CA TYR A 27 5.08 12.06 8.05
C TYR A 27 4.30 10.74 7.98
N LYS A 28 3.19 10.59 8.72
CA LYS A 28 2.31 9.42 8.63
C LYS A 28 1.53 9.42 7.32
N VAL A 29 1.08 10.60 6.87
CA VAL A 29 0.47 10.78 5.54
C VAL A 29 1.48 10.44 4.43
N ALA A 30 2.71 10.95 4.55
CA ALA A 30 3.82 10.61 3.66
C ALA A 30 4.06 9.09 3.59
N GLY A 31 4.23 8.45 4.74
CA GLY A 31 4.54 7.03 4.83
C GLY A 31 3.47 6.15 4.20
N ILE A 32 2.19 6.43 4.46
CA ILE A 32 1.08 5.65 3.87
C ILE A 32 1.07 5.81 2.35
N PHE A 33 1.23 7.03 1.82
CA PHE A 33 1.28 7.25 0.38
C PHE A 33 2.45 6.51 -0.28
N VAL A 34 3.67 6.66 0.27
CA VAL A 34 4.89 6.03 -0.27
C VAL A 34 4.82 4.50 -0.20
N LEU A 35 4.32 3.92 0.89
CA LEU A 35 4.14 2.48 1.00
C LEU A 35 3.12 1.94 0.01
N ASN A 36 2.06 2.70 -0.32
CA ASN A 36 1.13 2.30 -1.38
C ASN A 36 1.67 2.56 -2.79
N CYS A 37 2.61 3.50 -2.98
CA CYS A 37 3.38 3.58 -4.22
C CYS A 37 4.26 2.33 -4.38
N TRP A 38 4.90 1.87 -3.31
CA TRP A 38 5.79 0.70 -3.37
C TRP A 38 5.02 -0.62 -3.49
N ILE A 39 4.15 -0.91 -2.53
CA ILE A 39 3.50 -2.21 -2.37
C ILE A 39 2.20 -2.27 -3.17
N GLY A 40 1.40 -1.19 -3.10
CA GLY A 40 0.12 -0.98 -3.80
C GLY A 40 -0.64 -2.24 -4.27
N PRO A 41 -1.02 -2.32 -5.56
CA PRO A 41 -1.71 -3.46 -6.17
C PRO A 41 -0.85 -4.73 -6.19
N ASP A 42 0.47 -4.56 -6.19
CA ASP A 42 1.48 -5.62 -6.18
C ASP A 42 1.44 -6.50 -4.92
N PHE A 43 0.73 -6.06 -3.87
CA PHE A 43 0.41 -6.90 -2.72
C PHE A 43 -0.31 -8.20 -3.10
N GLN A 44 -1.00 -8.24 -4.26
CA GLN A 44 -1.64 -9.47 -4.74
C GLN A 44 -0.67 -10.65 -4.87
N TRP A 45 0.61 -10.39 -5.14
CA TRP A 45 1.62 -11.44 -5.32
C TRP A 45 1.79 -12.26 -4.05
N ALA A 46 1.57 -11.64 -2.89
CA ALA A 46 1.56 -12.32 -1.61
C ALA A 46 0.33 -13.22 -1.41
N TYR A 47 -0.68 -13.19 -2.28
CA TYR A 47 -1.91 -14.00 -2.19
C TYR A 47 -2.12 -14.92 -3.39
N ARG A 48 -1.22 -14.88 -4.39
CA ARG A 48 -1.34 -15.63 -5.65
C ARG A 48 -1.45 -17.15 -5.45
N TRP A 49 -0.93 -17.67 -4.35
CA TRP A 49 -0.98 -19.08 -3.98
C TRP A 49 -2.27 -19.49 -3.25
N ILE A 50 -3.05 -18.53 -2.74
CA ILE A 50 -4.39 -18.78 -2.17
C ILE A 50 -5.44 -18.79 -3.29
N THR A 51 -5.26 -17.93 -4.28
CA THR A 51 -6.14 -17.84 -5.44
C THR A 51 -5.33 -17.84 -6.74
N PRO A 52 -4.83 -19.02 -7.17
CA PRO A 52 -4.07 -19.14 -8.42
C PRO A 52 -4.92 -18.66 -9.60
N GLY A 53 -4.36 -17.76 -10.40
CA GLY A 53 -5.04 -17.18 -11.57
C GLY A 53 -5.94 -15.98 -11.29
N VAL A 54 -6.05 -15.53 -10.03
CA VAL A 54 -6.80 -14.32 -9.69
C VAL A 54 -5.90 -13.08 -9.82
N THR A 55 -6.18 -12.26 -10.83
CA THR A 55 -5.41 -11.05 -11.18
C THR A 55 -6.15 -9.75 -10.91
N TRP A 56 -7.47 -9.80 -10.65
CA TRP A 56 -8.27 -8.60 -10.43
C TRP A 56 -7.72 -7.68 -9.32
N PRO A 57 -7.07 -8.12 -8.23
CA PRO A 57 -6.54 -7.19 -7.22
C PRO A 57 -5.44 -6.26 -7.73
N HIS A 58 -4.80 -6.59 -8.86
CA HIS A 58 -3.84 -5.74 -9.59
C HIS A 58 -4.44 -5.03 -10.80
N SER A 59 -5.77 -4.99 -10.86
CA SER A 59 -6.48 -4.05 -11.71
C SER A 59 -6.80 -2.77 -10.94
N LEU A 60 -6.97 -1.65 -11.63
CA LEU A 60 -7.31 -0.37 -11.00
C LEU A 60 -8.55 -0.50 -10.09
N PHE A 61 -9.66 -1.04 -10.62
CA PHE A 61 -10.90 -1.15 -9.86
C PHE A 61 -10.81 -2.21 -8.76
N GLY A 62 -10.12 -3.32 -9.03
CA GLY A 62 -9.89 -4.34 -8.02
C GLY A 62 -9.04 -3.84 -6.86
N PHE A 63 -8.02 -3.03 -7.16
CA PHE A 63 -7.25 -2.34 -6.14
C PHE A 63 -8.11 -1.36 -5.34
N MET A 64 -9.11 -0.69 -5.93
CA MET A 64 -10.01 0.18 -5.15
C MET A 64 -10.79 -0.58 -4.07
N ILE A 65 -11.17 -1.83 -4.34
CA ILE A 65 -11.79 -2.73 -3.37
C ILE A 65 -10.73 -3.20 -2.36
N TRP A 66 -9.56 -3.59 -2.85
CA TRP A 66 -8.44 -4.05 -2.03
C TRP A 66 -7.84 -2.98 -1.11
N ALA A 67 -8.01 -1.71 -1.46
CA ALA A 67 -7.60 -0.58 -0.66
C ALA A 67 -8.39 -0.48 0.67
N ILE A 68 -9.57 -1.13 0.79
CA ILE A 68 -10.36 -1.13 2.03
C ILE A 68 -9.62 -1.82 3.19
N PRO A 69 -9.19 -3.10 3.08
CA PRO A 69 -8.42 -3.74 4.15
C PRO A 69 -7.07 -3.05 4.40
N LEU A 70 -6.39 -2.57 3.35
CA LEU A 70 -5.18 -1.74 3.47
C LEU A 70 -5.45 -0.47 4.28
N ALA A 71 -6.58 0.20 4.05
CA ALA A 71 -6.95 1.41 4.75
C ALA A 71 -7.25 1.16 6.22
N LEU A 72 -7.92 0.05 6.56
CA LEU A 72 -8.13 -0.34 7.96
C LEU A 72 -6.79 -0.49 8.69
N PHE A 73 -5.85 -1.18 8.05
CA PHE A 73 -4.52 -1.41 8.57
C PHE A 73 -3.71 -0.12 8.74
N TYR A 74 -3.51 0.64 7.68
CA TYR A 74 -2.66 1.84 7.71
C TYR A 74 -3.22 2.90 8.65
N SER A 75 -4.54 2.96 8.74
CA SER A 75 -5.20 3.88 9.62
C SER A 75 -5.01 3.47 11.08
N TYR A 76 -4.97 2.18 11.41
CA TYR A 76 -4.55 1.70 12.73
C TYR A 76 -3.05 1.96 12.98
N LEU A 77 -2.18 1.69 11.99
CA LEU A 77 -0.74 1.96 12.06
C LEU A 77 -0.44 3.45 12.33
N SER A 78 -1.30 4.36 11.87
CA SER A 78 -1.16 5.79 12.14
C SER A 78 -1.24 6.19 13.63
N ARG A 79 -1.53 5.25 14.56
CA ARG A 79 -1.40 5.46 16.02
C ARG A 79 0.02 5.33 16.54
N PHE A 80 0.94 4.84 15.71
CA PHE A 80 2.30 4.58 16.15
C PHE A 80 3.23 5.67 15.63
N SER A 81 4.06 6.17 16.53
CA SER A 81 5.05 7.20 16.26
C SER A 81 6.44 6.69 16.60
N PHE A 82 7.46 7.23 15.93
CA PHE A 82 8.85 6.91 16.23
C PHE A 82 9.40 7.95 17.19
N ASP A 83 9.75 7.53 18.40
CA ASP A 83 10.51 8.35 19.32
C ASP A 83 12.00 8.24 19.00
N ARG A 84 12.62 9.40 18.76
CA ARG A 84 14.04 9.57 18.43
C ARG A 84 14.88 10.02 19.62
N THR A 85 14.32 10.12 20.82
CA THR A 85 15.03 10.58 22.01
C THR A 85 16.20 9.67 22.43
N ASN A 86 16.20 8.40 21.99
CA ASN A 86 17.26 7.43 22.27
C ASN A 86 18.12 7.11 21.03
N ARG A 87 19.32 6.56 21.27
CA ARG A 87 20.27 6.08 20.24
C ARG A 87 19.66 5.04 19.28
N PHE A 88 18.51 4.47 19.66
CA PHE A 88 17.70 3.55 18.87
C PHE A 88 16.27 4.08 18.72
N PHE A 89 15.65 3.86 17.55
CA PHE A 89 14.26 4.22 17.31
C PHE A 89 13.33 3.36 18.17
N THR A 90 12.45 4.00 18.93
CA THR A 90 11.42 3.29 19.70
C THR A 90 10.05 3.57 19.08
N ILE A 91 9.26 2.53 18.86
CA ILE A 91 7.86 2.68 18.42
C ILE A 91 7.00 2.93 19.67
N VAL A 92 6.26 4.04 19.67
CA VAL A 92 5.37 4.46 20.75
C VAL A 92 3.95 4.56 20.22
N ASP A 93 2.97 4.00 20.95
CA ASP A 93 1.54 4.21 20.68
C ASP A 93 1.13 5.55 21.29
N ASP A 94 0.88 6.54 20.46
CA ASP A 94 0.43 7.87 20.90
C ASP A 94 -1.08 7.90 21.22
N GLY A 95 -1.78 6.78 21.01
CA GLY A 95 -3.21 6.65 21.21
C GLY A 95 -4.05 7.43 20.20
N LYS A 96 -3.44 8.21 19.30
CA LYS A 96 -4.08 9.12 18.34
C LYS A 96 -4.04 8.52 16.96
N ARG A 97 -5.21 8.26 16.40
CA ARG A 97 -5.33 7.76 15.03
C ARG A 97 -5.16 8.92 14.05
N ASP A 98 -3.93 9.42 13.89
CA ASP A 98 -3.65 10.67 13.17
C ASP A 98 -4.21 10.70 11.74
N VAL A 99 -4.37 9.55 11.10
CA VAL A 99 -5.01 9.45 9.78
C VAL A 99 -6.28 8.61 9.89
N SER A 100 -7.44 9.26 9.70
CA SER A 100 -8.76 8.61 9.73
C SER A 100 -8.89 7.51 8.67
N LEU A 101 -9.86 6.60 8.82
CA LEU A 101 -10.09 5.51 7.86
C LEU A 101 -10.35 6.06 6.45
N LYS A 102 -11.20 7.08 6.34
CA LYS A 102 -11.52 7.75 5.08
C LYS A 102 -10.27 8.34 4.43
N ASN A 103 -9.48 9.08 5.20
CA ASN A 103 -8.25 9.70 4.69
C ASN A 103 -7.22 8.65 4.29
N THR A 104 -7.13 7.55 5.05
CA THR A 104 -6.23 6.45 4.74
C THR A 104 -6.64 5.76 3.46
N TYR A 105 -7.94 5.50 3.26
CA TYR A 105 -8.44 4.93 2.02
C TYR A 105 -8.09 5.80 0.80
N LEU A 106 -8.28 7.11 0.90
CA LEU A 106 -7.88 8.06 -0.14
C LEU A 106 -6.36 8.04 -0.40
N LEU A 107 -5.52 7.88 0.63
CA LEU A 107 -4.07 7.73 0.45
C LEU A 107 -3.69 6.40 -0.18
N CYS A 108 -4.36 5.31 0.16
CA CYS A 108 -4.16 4.01 -0.49
C CYS A 108 -4.48 4.12 -1.98
N LEU A 109 -5.63 4.69 -2.33
CA LEU A 109 -6.01 4.94 -3.73
C LEU A 109 -4.99 5.81 -4.46
N ALA A 110 -4.61 6.95 -3.86
CA ALA A 110 -3.65 7.86 -4.47
C ALA A 110 -2.29 7.17 -4.73
N GLY A 111 -1.77 6.44 -3.74
CA GLY A 111 -0.51 5.71 -3.88
C GLY A 111 -0.59 4.57 -4.91
N GLY A 112 -1.69 3.81 -4.94
CA GLY A 112 -1.85 2.70 -5.90
C GLY A 112 -2.13 3.15 -7.33
N ILE A 113 -2.86 4.24 -7.54
CA ILE A 113 -2.99 4.87 -8.86
C ILE A 113 -1.60 5.32 -9.35
N PHE A 114 -0.80 5.90 -8.46
CA PHE A 114 0.56 6.30 -8.79
C PHE A 114 1.48 5.11 -9.04
N HIS A 115 1.26 3.97 -8.36
CA HIS A 115 1.94 2.70 -8.64
C HIS A 115 1.66 2.24 -10.07
N HIS A 116 0.37 2.15 -10.46
CA HIS A 116 -0.01 1.77 -11.82
C HIS A 116 0.57 2.70 -12.89
N PHE A 117 0.73 3.99 -12.58
CA PHE A 117 1.40 4.93 -13.49
C PHE A 117 2.87 4.59 -13.72
N ILE A 118 3.59 4.18 -12.67
CA ILE A 118 4.99 3.77 -12.77
C ILE A 118 5.09 2.49 -13.62
N ASP A 119 4.19 1.53 -13.39
CA ASP A 119 4.13 0.32 -14.21
C ASP A 119 3.85 0.67 -15.68
N LEU A 120 2.86 1.52 -15.92
CA LEU A 120 2.46 1.96 -17.26
C LEU A 120 3.58 2.66 -18.02
N LEU A 121 4.51 3.35 -17.35
CA LEU A 121 5.60 4.06 -18.02
C LEU A 121 6.88 3.24 -18.16
N PHE A 122 7.14 2.30 -17.24
CA PHE A 122 8.47 1.72 -17.07
C PHE A 122 8.51 0.18 -17.04
N ASN A 123 7.38 -0.53 -17.00
CA ASN A 123 7.39 -1.99 -17.23
C ASN A 123 7.43 -2.29 -18.73
N GLY A 124 8.39 -3.14 -19.13
CA GLY A 124 8.75 -3.42 -20.52
C GLY A 124 7.85 -4.38 -21.31
N GLU A 125 6.71 -4.82 -20.75
CA GLU A 125 5.67 -5.61 -21.44
C GLU A 125 4.38 -4.78 -21.51
N PRO A 126 3.54 -4.96 -22.54
CA PRO A 126 3.13 -3.94 -23.52
C PRO A 126 2.35 -2.75 -22.94
N TYR A 127 2.92 -2.01 -22.00
CA TYR A 127 2.33 -0.80 -21.41
C TYR A 127 0.84 -0.97 -21.07
N GLU A 128 0.43 -2.14 -20.58
CA GLU A 128 -0.97 -2.47 -20.36
C GLU A 128 -1.45 -1.93 -19.02
N PHE A 129 -2.50 -1.12 -19.08
CA PHE A 129 -3.22 -0.63 -17.94
C PHE A 129 -4.41 -1.54 -17.67
N HIS A 130 -4.24 -2.42 -16.68
CA HIS A 130 -5.28 -3.35 -16.25
C HIS A 130 -6.38 -2.59 -15.50
N LEU A 131 -7.51 -2.34 -16.14
CA LEU A 131 -8.67 -1.70 -15.50
C LEU A 131 -9.46 -2.70 -14.65
N TRP A 132 -9.69 -3.89 -15.20
CA TRP A 132 -10.39 -5.02 -14.58
C TRP A 132 -9.98 -6.34 -15.25
N ASP A 133 -10.33 -7.50 -14.68
CA ASP A 133 -10.06 -8.79 -15.32
C ASP A 133 -10.69 -8.85 -16.73
N GLY A 134 -9.83 -9.02 -17.74
CA GLY A 134 -10.19 -9.04 -19.16
C GLY A 134 -10.40 -7.68 -19.80
N TRP A 135 -10.18 -6.58 -19.07
CA TRP A 135 -10.25 -5.20 -19.55
C TRP A 135 -8.91 -4.51 -19.36
N ASP A 136 -8.07 -4.61 -20.38
CA ASP A 136 -6.75 -4.02 -20.42
C ASP A 136 -6.73 -2.88 -21.44
N LEU A 137 -5.99 -1.82 -21.12
CA LEU A 137 -5.77 -0.68 -22.00
C LEU A 137 -4.29 -0.48 -22.17
N SER A 138 -3.73 -0.80 -23.32
CA SER A 138 -2.35 -0.45 -23.62
C SER A 138 -2.15 1.07 -23.69
N LEU A 139 -0.97 1.55 -23.32
CA LEU A 139 -0.58 2.96 -23.50
C LEU A 139 -0.66 3.35 -24.98
N THR A 140 -0.46 2.40 -25.89
CA THR A 140 -0.73 2.58 -27.31
C THR A 140 -2.21 2.88 -27.53
N GLU A 141 -3.12 2.04 -27.04
CA GLU A 141 -4.56 2.29 -27.14
C GLU A 141 -4.97 3.64 -26.53
N ILE A 142 -4.46 3.98 -25.34
CA ILE A 142 -4.72 5.27 -24.68
C ILE A 142 -4.19 6.44 -25.52
N ASN A 143 -3.01 6.30 -26.14
CA ASN A 143 -2.46 7.32 -27.03
C ASN A 143 -3.21 7.40 -28.38
N THR A 144 -3.83 6.31 -28.83
CA THR A 144 -4.66 6.26 -30.04
C THR A 144 -6.09 6.75 -29.83
N TRP A 145 -6.45 7.18 -28.61
CA TRP A 145 -7.67 7.97 -28.40
C TRP A 145 -7.60 9.36 -29.07
N GLY A 146 -6.51 9.65 -29.81
CA GLY A 146 -6.37 10.71 -30.81
C GLY A 146 -5.94 10.23 -32.22
N GLU A 147 -6.15 8.95 -32.60
CA GLU A 147 -5.86 8.24 -33.88
C GLU A 147 -4.69 7.21 -33.87
N LEU A 148 -4.78 6.20 -34.76
CA LEU A 148 -4.08 4.89 -34.79
C LEU A 148 -2.60 4.86 -35.25
N SER A 149 -1.98 6.01 -35.56
CA SER A 149 -0.91 6.05 -36.59
C SER A 149 0.51 6.43 -36.14
N TYR A 150 0.84 6.57 -34.85
CA TYR A 150 2.20 6.98 -34.45
C TYR A 150 2.80 6.19 -33.26
N GLY A 151 4.14 6.03 -33.22
CA GLY A 151 4.92 5.16 -32.30
C GLY A 151 5.45 5.72 -30.96
N LEU A 152 6.23 4.91 -30.23
CA LEU A 152 6.58 5.01 -28.78
C LEU A 152 6.96 6.41 -28.19
N PRO A 153 6.68 6.66 -26.89
CA PRO A 153 7.07 7.90 -26.20
C PRO A 153 8.60 8.09 -26.13
N ASN A 154 9.09 9.33 -26.20
CA ASN A 154 10.52 9.66 -26.10
C ASN A 154 10.88 10.39 -24.80
N VAL A 155 12.18 10.54 -24.51
CA VAL A 155 12.71 11.16 -23.28
C VAL A 155 12.22 12.61 -23.07
N LEU A 156 11.94 13.36 -24.14
CA LEU A 156 11.42 14.73 -24.03
C LEU A 156 9.97 14.75 -23.52
N THR A 157 9.18 13.72 -23.82
CA THR A 157 7.82 13.57 -23.29
C THR A 157 7.84 13.36 -21.77
N ILE A 158 8.80 12.57 -21.26
CA ILE A 158 8.99 12.33 -19.82
C ILE A 158 9.42 13.62 -19.10
N VAL A 159 10.33 14.38 -19.69
CA VAL A 159 10.78 15.67 -19.13
C VAL A 159 9.62 16.68 -19.11
N GLY A 160 8.80 16.72 -20.17
CA GLY A 160 7.59 17.54 -20.23
C GLY A 160 6.59 17.19 -19.12
N PHE A 161 6.38 15.89 -18.86
CA PHE A 161 5.52 15.43 -17.76
C PHE A 161 6.05 15.86 -16.40
N ILE A 162 7.35 15.69 -16.11
CA ILE A 162 7.96 16.11 -14.84
C ILE A 162 7.78 17.62 -14.62
N LEU A 163 7.95 18.43 -15.66
CA LEU A 163 7.75 19.88 -15.61
C LEU A 163 6.29 20.25 -15.35
N LEU A 164 5.34 19.59 -16.00
CA LEU A 164 3.91 19.79 -15.79
C LEU A 164 3.47 19.40 -14.37
N VAL A 165 3.97 18.27 -13.85
CA VAL A 165 3.76 17.86 -12.46
C VAL A 165 4.30 18.93 -11.51
N ALA A 166 5.54 19.39 -11.74
CA ALA A 166 6.21 20.36 -10.89
C ALA A 166 5.48 21.72 -10.87
N ILE A 167 5.06 22.23 -12.03
CA ILE A 167 4.30 23.47 -12.17
C ILE A 167 2.93 23.34 -11.49
N SER A 168 2.28 22.19 -11.63
CA SER A 168 0.97 21.95 -11.05
C SER A 168 1.00 21.83 -9.53
N LEU A 169 2.01 21.12 -9.00
CA LEU A 169 2.31 21.10 -7.59
C LEU A 169 2.66 22.50 -7.06
N PHE A 170 3.35 23.32 -7.85
CA PHE A 170 3.68 24.70 -7.53
C PHE A 170 2.42 25.60 -7.49
N ILE A 171 1.49 25.42 -8.41
CA ILE A 171 0.21 26.15 -8.45
C ILE A 171 -0.67 25.76 -7.26
N ILE A 172 -0.78 24.46 -6.95
CA ILE A 172 -1.53 23.96 -5.79
C ILE A 172 -0.87 24.45 -4.48
N TYR A 173 0.46 24.50 -4.43
CA TYR A 173 1.21 25.06 -3.29
C TYR A 173 0.95 26.57 -3.10
N TYR A 174 0.85 27.33 -4.19
CA TYR A 174 0.65 28.77 -4.18
C TYR A 174 -0.81 29.17 -3.88
N LEU A 175 -1.81 28.40 -4.36
CA LEU A 175 -3.25 28.65 -4.19
C LEU A 175 -3.80 28.25 -2.80
N ARG A 176 -3.01 28.51 -1.76
CA ARG A 176 -3.15 28.09 -0.36
C ARG A 176 -4.44 28.48 0.39
N LYS A 177 -5.54 28.87 -0.26
CA LYS A 177 -6.79 29.18 0.45
C LYS A 177 -7.82 28.06 0.46
N GLU A 178 -8.19 27.41 -0.64
CA GLU A 178 -9.19 26.32 -0.59
C GLU A 178 -8.91 25.23 -1.62
N VAL A 179 -8.16 24.18 -1.24
CA VAL A 179 -7.85 23.02 -2.12
C VAL A 179 -9.11 22.34 -2.66
N LYS A 180 -10.24 22.47 -1.95
CA LYS A 180 -11.55 22.02 -2.44
C LYS A 180 -11.97 22.76 -3.71
N ASP A 181 -11.73 24.06 -3.79
CA ASP A 181 -12.10 24.88 -4.95
C ASP A 181 -11.17 24.63 -6.13
N ALA A 182 -9.87 24.38 -5.87
CA ALA A 182 -8.93 23.95 -6.91
C ALA A 182 -9.31 22.58 -7.48
N LEU A 183 -9.70 21.63 -6.62
CA LEU A 183 -10.23 20.32 -7.01
C LEU A 183 -11.51 20.46 -7.85
N LEU A 184 -12.45 21.28 -7.41
CA LEU A 184 -13.70 21.53 -8.12
C LEU A 184 -13.44 22.19 -9.48
N PHE A 185 -12.57 23.20 -9.53
CA PHE A 185 -12.18 23.86 -10.76
C PHE A 185 -11.56 22.89 -11.77
N LEU A 186 -10.58 22.09 -11.35
CA LEU A 186 -9.95 21.08 -12.21
C LEU A 186 -10.95 20.02 -12.68
N PHE A 187 -11.83 19.55 -11.79
CA PHE A 187 -12.87 18.60 -12.15
C PHE A 187 -13.84 19.18 -13.20
N VAL A 188 -14.24 20.45 -13.03
CA VAL A 188 -15.11 21.15 -13.98
C VAL A 188 -14.41 21.34 -15.32
N VAL A 189 -13.15 21.79 -15.33
CA VAL A 189 -12.35 21.95 -16.55
C VAL A 189 -12.19 20.61 -17.27
N MET A 190 -11.87 19.53 -16.56
CA MET A 190 -11.75 18.20 -17.17
C MET A 190 -13.07 17.66 -17.68
N SER A 191 -14.16 17.83 -16.93
CA SER A 191 -15.50 17.42 -17.38
C SER A 191 -15.91 18.19 -18.63
N LEU A 192 -15.54 19.47 -18.72
CA LEU A 192 -15.76 20.30 -19.90
C LEU A 192 -14.91 19.82 -21.07
N VAL A 193 -13.62 19.52 -20.88
CA VAL A 193 -12.73 18.97 -21.91
C VAL A 193 -13.25 17.63 -22.43
N ILE A 194 -13.68 16.73 -21.54
CA ILE A 194 -14.29 15.43 -21.90
C ILE A 194 -15.61 15.65 -22.67
N LEU A 195 -16.46 16.57 -22.22
CA LEU A 195 -17.71 16.91 -22.90
C LEU A 195 -17.46 17.48 -24.30
N ILE A 196 -16.51 18.40 -24.44
CA ILE A 196 -16.10 18.98 -25.73
C ILE A 196 -15.60 17.85 -26.64
N TYR A 197 -14.81 16.90 -26.13
CA TYR A 197 -14.33 15.75 -26.91
C TYR A 197 -15.50 14.88 -27.40
N PHE A 198 -16.45 14.54 -26.53
CA PHE A 198 -17.61 13.73 -26.94
C PHE A 198 -18.61 14.47 -27.83
N THR A 199 -18.65 15.80 -27.81
CA THR A 199 -19.62 16.61 -28.58
C THR A 199 -19.08 17.09 -29.92
N LEU A 200 -17.81 17.49 -29.98
CA LEU A 200 -17.17 18.01 -31.19
C LEU A 200 -16.24 17.00 -31.86
N GLY A 201 -15.93 15.89 -31.19
CA GLY A 201 -15.08 14.84 -31.72
C GLY A 201 -13.63 15.30 -31.95
N PHE A 202 -12.92 14.55 -32.80
CA PHE A 202 -11.51 14.74 -33.14
C PHE A 202 -11.20 16.11 -33.75
N GLU A 203 -12.18 16.77 -34.37
CA GLU A 203 -11.98 18.06 -35.05
C GLU A 203 -11.64 19.21 -34.08
N ALA A 204 -12.06 19.12 -32.81
CA ALA A 204 -11.81 20.17 -31.81
C ALA A 204 -10.44 20.07 -31.12
N PHE A 205 -9.80 18.90 -31.14
CA PHE A 205 -8.54 18.63 -30.43
C PHE A 205 -7.35 18.41 -31.37
N GLY A 206 -7.57 18.46 -32.68
CA GLY A 206 -6.53 18.13 -33.66
C GLY A 206 -6.19 16.63 -33.66
N THR A 207 -5.36 16.23 -34.62
CA THR A 207 -4.97 14.83 -34.86
C THR A 207 -3.82 14.36 -33.94
N GLU A 208 -3.60 15.02 -32.79
CA GLU A 208 -2.43 14.77 -31.94
C GLU A 208 -2.78 14.04 -30.62
N ARG A 209 -1.78 13.39 -29.99
CA ARG A 209 -1.91 12.55 -28.77
C ARG A 209 -2.31 13.30 -27.50
N GLU A 210 -2.62 14.58 -27.63
CA GLU A 210 -2.72 15.53 -26.54
C GLU A 210 -3.87 15.16 -25.60
N PHE A 211 -4.98 14.63 -26.14
CA PHE A 211 -6.11 14.18 -25.33
C PHE A 211 -5.78 12.97 -24.44
N GLY A 212 -5.14 11.94 -25.00
CA GLY A 212 -4.67 10.78 -24.24
C GLY A 212 -3.64 11.19 -23.17
N ALA A 213 -2.69 12.05 -23.54
CA ALA A 213 -1.70 12.60 -22.61
C ALA A 213 -2.34 13.43 -21.48
N MET A 214 -3.35 14.24 -21.78
CA MET A 214 -4.11 15.01 -20.78
C MET A 214 -4.88 14.11 -19.81
N LEU A 215 -5.54 13.06 -20.30
CA LEU A 215 -6.22 12.08 -19.46
C LEU A 215 -5.24 11.30 -18.59
N CYS A 216 -4.11 10.84 -19.15
CA CYS A 216 -3.05 10.18 -18.39
C CYS A 216 -2.53 11.10 -17.28
N LEU A 217 -2.17 12.33 -17.61
CA LEU A 217 -1.74 13.32 -16.63
C LEU A 217 -2.77 13.50 -15.53
N PHE A 218 -4.03 13.71 -15.89
CA PHE A 218 -5.07 13.97 -14.92
C PHE A 218 -5.28 12.79 -13.97
N CYS A 219 -5.48 11.59 -14.52
CA CYS A 219 -5.81 10.39 -13.76
C CYS A 219 -4.63 9.92 -12.92
N PHE A 220 -3.41 9.95 -13.45
CA PHE A 220 -2.25 9.32 -12.83
C PHE A 220 -1.35 10.26 -12.04
N ILE A 221 -1.41 11.56 -12.30
CA ILE A 221 -0.55 12.53 -11.64
C ILE A 221 -1.40 13.49 -10.82
N PHE A 222 -2.29 14.24 -11.47
CA PHE A 222 -3.03 15.29 -10.78
C PHE A 222 -3.96 14.72 -9.70
N LEU A 223 -4.78 13.73 -10.04
CA LEU A 223 -5.75 13.17 -9.12
C LEU A 223 -5.08 12.57 -7.87
N PRO A 224 -4.02 11.73 -7.97
CA PRO A 224 -3.28 11.26 -6.81
C PRO A 224 -2.66 12.37 -5.96
N LEU A 225 -2.00 13.34 -6.59
CA LEU A 225 -1.30 14.42 -5.87
C LEU A 225 -2.27 15.39 -5.19
N MET A 226 -3.39 15.71 -5.84
CA MET A 226 -4.45 16.50 -5.22
C MET A 226 -5.12 15.74 -4.07
N THR A 227 -5.32 14.44 -4.21
CA THR A 227 -5.85 13.60 -3.13
C THR A 227 -4.90 13.56 -1.94
N LEU A 228 -3.59 13.43 -2.18
CA LEU A 228 -2.55 13.55 -1.16
C LEU A 228 -2.61 14.92 -0.46
N GLY A 229 -2.70 16.01 -1.22
CA GLY A 229 -2.80 17.38 -0.70
C GLY A 229 -4.08 17.61 0.12
N TYR A 230 -5.22 17.13 -0.37
CA TYR A 230 -6.51 17.17 0.33
C TYR A 230 -6.43 16.46 1.68
N VAL A 231 -5.89 15.24 1.71
CA VAL A 231 -5.73 14.46 2.95
C VAL A 231 -4.76 15.14 3.90
N ALA A 232 -3.62 15.64 3.40
CA ALA A 232 -2.63 16.34 4.22
C ALA A 232 -3.25 17.57 4.93
N ILE A 233 -4.02 18.37 4.19
CA ILE A 233 -4.75 19.51 4.76
C ILE A 233 -5.81 19.07 5.76
N ASN A 234 -6.57 18.02 5.44
CA ASN A 234 -7.64 17.53 6.30
C ASN A 234 -7.09 17.03 7.64
N VAL A 235 -6.02 16.23 7.62
CA VAL A 235 -5.34 15.71 8.83
C VAL A 235 -4.78 16.86 9.67
N ASN A 236 -4.19 17.88 9.04
CA ASN A 236 -3.65 19.04 9.75
C ASN A 236 -4.75 19.92 10.39
N LYS A 237 -5.87 20.14 9.68
CA LYS A 237 -6.99 20.97 10.17
C LYS A 237 -7.90 20.24 11.18
N ASN A 238 -8.03 18.92 11.06
CA ASN A 238 -8.93 18.10 11.88
C ASN A 238 -8.14 16.96 12.55
N PRO A 239 -7.23 17.29 13.48
CA PRO A 239 -6.43 16.28 14.17
C PRO A 239 -7.36 15.35 14.95
N THR A 240 -7.15 14.05 14.78
CA THR A 240 -7.97 13.03 15.41
C THR A 240 -7.71 13.02 16.92
N GLN A 241 -8.78 13.04 17.71
CA GLN A 241 -8.67 12.94 19.15
C GLN A 241 -8.25 11.52 19.57
N PRO A 242 -7.54 11.35 20.70
CA PRO A 242 -7.24 10.04 21.25
C PRO A 242 -8.56 9.32 21.53
N SER A 243 -8.83 8.24 20.78
CA SER A 243 -10.00 7.41 21.02
C SER A 243 -9.58 6.17 21.82
N PRO A 244 -10.37 5.76 22.84
CA PRO A 244 -10.12 4.51 23.51
C PRO A 244 -10.12 3.36 22.48
N PRO A 245 -9.31 2.31 22.68
CA PRO A 245 -9.31 1.16 21.78
C PRO A 245 -10.72 0.55 21.71
N LEU A 246 -11.26 0.43 20.50
CA LEU A 246 -12.60 -0.12 20.24
C LEU A 246 -12.74 -1.58 20.70
N ILE A 247 -11.63 -2.33 20.70
CA ILE A 247 -11.58 -3.73 21.11
C ILE A 247 -10.87 -3.84 22.45
N ASN A 248 -11.48 -4.57 23.38
CA ASN A 248 -10.87 -4.91 24.66
C ASN A 248 -9.50 -5.60 24.44
N LYS A 249 -8.47 -5.13 25.13
CA LYS A 249 -7.08 -5.61 24.99
C LYS A 249 -6.94 -7.12 25.18
N LYS A 250 -7.68 -7.71 26.15
CA LYS A 250 -7.68 -9.15 26.40
C LYS A 250 -8.32 -9.92 25.25
N LEU A 251 -9.42 -9.39 24.71
CA LEU A 251 -10.08 -9.97 23.53
C LEU A 251 -9.17 -9.91 22.31
N ALA A 252 -8.54 -8.75 22.05
CA ALA A 252 -7.60 -8.58 20.95
C ALA A 252 -6.38 -9.51 21.06
N LEU A 253 -5.81 -9.68 22.26
CA LEU A 253 -4.73 -10.64 22.49
C LEU A 253 -5.17 -12.09 22.20
N ASN A 254 -6.37 -12.48 22.66
CA ASN A 254 -6.92 -13.82 22.37
C ASN A 254 -7.15 -14.02 20.87
N MET A 255 -7.62 -13.00 20.15
CA MET A 255 -7.77 -13.05 18.69
C MET A 255 -6.41 -13.24 18.00
N ILE A 256 -5.37 -12.51 18.44
CA ILE A 256 -4.01 -12.66 17.91
C ILE A 256 -3.47 -14.07 18.15
N ILE A 257 -3.66 -14.61 19.35
CA ILE A 257 -3.28 -15.99 19.67
C ILE A 257 -3.99 -16.96 18.73
N ALA A 258 -5.31 -16.84 18.56
CA ALA A 258 -6.10 -17.70 17.71
C ALA A 258 -5.65 -17.61 16.24
N ILE A 259 -5.48 -16.40 15.70
CA ILE A 259 -5.00 -16.16 14.34
C ILE A 259 -3.60 -16.75 14.17
N THR A 260 -2.69 -16.49 15.11
CA THR A 260 -1.32 -17.01 15.05
C THR A 260 -1.31 -18.53 15.04
N LEU A 261 -2.13 -19.18 15.88
CA LEU A 261 -2.25 -20.64 15.89
C LEU A 261 -2.83 -21.17 14.58
N VAL A 262 -3.95 -20.63 14.10
CA VAL A 262 -4.60 -21.08 12.86
C VAL A 262 -3.65 -20.95 11.67
N VAL A 263 -2.99 -19.80 11.52
CA VAL A 263 -2.02 -19.56 10.46
C VAL A 263 -0.84 -20.52 10.57
N ASN A 264 -0.28 -20.72 11.75
CA ASN A 264 0.86 -21.62 11.91
C ASN A 264 0.49 -23.09 11.73
N VAL A 265 -0.73 -23.52 12.09
CA VAL A 265 -1.22 -24.88 11.79
C VAL A 265 -1.36 -25.07 10.28
N ALA A 266 -1.85 -24.07 9.54
CA ALA A 266 -1.91 -24.12 8.09
C ALA A 266 -0.51 -24.18 7.46
N ILE A 267 0.42 -23.32 7.91
CA ILE A 267 1.83 -23.32 7.46
C ILE A 267 2.50 -24.65 7.80
N LEU A 268 2.25 -25.21 8.99
CA LEU A 268 2.75 -26.54 9.37
C LEU A 268 2.24 -27.60 8.40
N GLY A 269 0.94 -27.59 8.06
CA GLY A 269 0.36 -28.48 7.04
C GLY A 269 1.06 -28.36 5.69
N LEU A 270 1.32 -27.14 5.22
CA LEU A 270 2.07 -26.90 3.97
C LEU A 270 3.50 -27.43 4.04
N GLY A 271 4.17 -27.24 5.18
CA GLY A 271 5.52 -27.75 5.39
C GLY A 271 5.57 -29.28 5.43
N LEU A 272 4.58 -29.92 6.06
CA LEU A 272 4.42 -31.38 6.06
C LEU A 272 4.15 -31.92 4.66
N ILE A 273 3.32 -31.25 3.86
CA ILE A 273 3.11 -31.62 2.45
C ILE A 273 4.43 -31.52 1.68
N GLY A 274 5.16 -30.41 1.80
CA GLY A 274 6.45 -30.25 1.12
C GLY A 274 7.49 -31.30 1.52
N MET A 275 7.47 -31.75 2.78
CA MET A 275 8.41 -32.74 3.30
C MET A 275 8.04 -34.18 2.95
N PHE A 276 6.76 -34.56 3.06
CA PHE A 276 6.31 -35.96 2.94
C PHE A 276 5.62 -36.30 1.62
N ALA A 277 5.17 -35.29 0.88
CA ALA A 277 4.55 -35.45 -0.44
C ALA A 277 5.02 -34.33 -1.40
N PRO A 278 6.35 -34.16 -1.61
CA PRO A 278 6.90 -33.09 -2.45
C PRO A 278 6.43 -33.14 -3.90
N GLU A 279 5.96 -34.29 -4.38
CA GLU A 279 5.39 -34.48 -5.71
C GLU A 279 4.11 -33.66 -5.96
N ILE A 280 3.37 -33.31 -4.92
CA ILE A 280 2.14 -32.50 -5.04
C ILE A 280 2.47 -31.06 -5.45
N PRO A 281 3.28 -30.30 -4.67
CA PRO A 281 3.62 -28.92 -5.05
C PRO A 281 4.59 -28.85 -6.23
N SER A 282 5.40 -29.89 -6.49
CA SER A 282 6.32 -29.87 -7.64
C SER A 282 5.63 -29.87 -8.98
N VAL A 283 4.53 -30.63 -9.12
CA VAL A 283 3.69 -30.59 -10.33
C VAL A 283 3.06 -29.22 -10.53
N LEU A 284 2.78 -28.48 -9.44
CA LEU A 284 2.10 -27.17 -9.52
C LEU A 284 3.05 -26.01 -9.84
N ILE A 285 4.31 -26.10 -9.42
CA ILE A 285 5.26 -24.96 -9.41
C ILE A 285 6.51 -25.25 -10.28
N ASP A 286 6.61 -26.44 -10.86
CA ASP A 286 7.71 -26.86 -11.76
C ASP A 286 9.10 -26.68 -11.13
N LEU A 287 9.25 -27.16 -9.89
CA LEU A 287 10.52 -27.20 -9.17
C LEU A 287 10.85 -28.64 -8.74
N PRO A 288 12.13 -29.01 -8.61
CA PRO A 288 12.52 -30.35 -8.19
C PRO A 288 11.97 -30.73 -6.81
N ASN A 289 11.65 -32.02 -6.62
CA ASN A 289 11.12 -32.54 -5.34
C ASN A 289 12.07 -32.28 -4.16
N GLU A 290 13.39 -32.32 -4.40
CA GLU A 290 14.42 -32.05 -3.39
C GLU A 290 14.33 -30.62 -2.86
N VAL A 291 13.95 -29.66 -3.72
CA VAL A 291 13.72 -28.27 -3.31
C VAL A 291 12.52 -28.18 -2.38
N PHE A 292 11.42 -28.88 -2.69
CA PHE A 292 10.24 -28.91 -1.81
C PHE A 292 10.48 -29.60 -0.48
N PHE A 293 11.32 -30.63 -0.44
CA PHE A 293 11.71 -31.26 0.80
C PHE A 293 12.44 -30.27 1.73
N ILE A 294 13.43 -29.54 1.19
CA ILE A 294 14.18 -28.53 1.95
C ILE A 294 13.26 -27.37 2.37
N LEU A 295 12.42 -26.87 1.46
CA LEU A 295 11.44 -25.83 1.77
C LEU A 295 10.45 -26.30 2.85
N GLY A 296 10.02 -27.56 2.81
CA GLY A 296 9.14 -28.18 3.80
C GLY A 296 9.74 -28.10 5.20
N ILE A 297 11.01 -28.47 5.36
CA ILE A 297 11.73 -28.37 6.65
C ILE A 297 11.80 -26.93 7.15
N LEU A 298 12.11 -25.98 6.27
CA LEU A 298 12.17 -24.55 6.61
C LEU A 298 10.79 -24.02 7.05
N VAL A 299 9.74 -24.39 6.32
CA VAL A 299 8.35 -24.00 6.61
C VAL A 299 7.87 -24.61 7.93
N ILE A 300 8.16 -25.89 8.21
CA ILE A 300 7.87 -26.53 9.50
C ILE A 300 8.59 -25.80 10.64
N SER A 301 9.86 -25.45 10.44
CA SER A 301 10.67 -24.74 11.45
C SER A 301 10.07 -23.36 11.78
N LEU A 302 9.65 -22.62 10.75
CA LEU A 302 8.95 -21.35 10.91
C LEU A 302 7.61 -21.51 11.64
N ALA A 303 6.83 -22.53 11.29
CA ALA A 303 5.57 -22.85 11.95
C ALA A 303 5.76 -23.19 13.43
N ALA A 304 6.79 -23.98 13.75
CA ALA A 304 7.14 -24.33 15.13
C ALA A 304 7.49 -23.09 15.97
N ILE A 305 8.27 -22.15 15.42
CA ILE A 305 8.58 -20.87 16.07
C ILE A 305 7.29 -20.10 16.37
N GLY A 306 6.37 -20.00 15.41
CA GLY A 306 5.10 -19.29 15.60
C GLY A 306 4.17 -19.97 16.62
N ILE A 307 4.11 -21.31 16.65
CA ILE A 307 3.35 -22.07 17.66
C ILE A 307 3.93 -21.86 19.06
N VAL A 308 5.26 -21.98 19.23
CA VAL A 308 5.93 -21.72 20.51
C VAL A 308 5.69 -20.28 20.96
N GLY A 309 5.74 -19.33 20.02
CA GLY A 309 5.36 -17.93 20.25
C GLY A 309 3.93 -17.78 20.76
N ALA A 310 2.95 -18.43 20.11
CA ALA A 310 1.55 -18.39 20.51
C ALA A 310 1.30 -19.03 21.88
N ILE A 311 1.95 -20.15 22.21
CA ILE A 311 1.93 -20.75 23.54
C ILE A 311 2.51 -19.77 24.57
N GLY A 312 3.64 -19.13 24.25
CA GLY A 312 4.22 -18.11 25.11
C GLY A 312 3.31 -16.88 25.31
N LEU A 313 2.50 -16.50 24.30
CA LEU A 313 1.46 -15.47 24.45
C LEU A 313 0.35 -15.91 25.41
N ILE A 314 -0.12 -17.17 25.32
CA ILE A 314 -1.11 -17.74 26.27
C ILE A 314 -0.58 -17.69 27.71
N LEU A 315 0.68 -18.07 27.88
CA LEU A 315 1.38 -18.08 29.17
C LEU A 315 1.83 -16.67 29.63
N ARG A 316 1.57 -15.63 28.83
CA ARG A 316 1.96 -14.24 29.07
C ARG A 316 3.45 -14.07 29.38
N LYS A 317 4.30 -14.79 28.65
CA LYS A 317 5.76 -14.67 28.74
C LYS A 317 6.31 -13.69 27.69
N ASN A 318 7.21 -12.80 28.11
CA ASN A 318 7.86 -11.82 27.24
C ASN A 318 8.56 -12.47 26.03
N PHE A 319 9.15 -13.65 26.24
CA PHE A 319 9.75 -14.45 25.18
C PHE A 319 8.74 -14.81 24.07
N GLY A 320 7.54 -15.26 24.43
CA GLY A 320 6.48 -15.59 23.47
C GLY A 320 6.05 -14.39 22.63
N ARG A 321 5.92 -13.22 23.27
CA ARG A 321 5.64 -11.96 22.59
C ARG A 321 6.70 -11.63 21.53
N ASN A 322 7.97 -11.72 21.89
CA ASN A 322 9.07 -11.42 20.97
C ASN A 322 9.17 -12.43 19.82
N LEU A 323 8.89 -13.72 20.07
CA LEU A 323 8.83 -14.73 19.01
C LEU A 323 7.71 -14.46 18.00
N VAL A 324 6.51 -14.10 18.46
CA VAL A 324 5.40 -13.76 17.54
C VAL A 324 5.72 -12.49 16.76
N ILE A 325 6.35 -11.48 17.39
CA ILE A 325 6.83 -10.29 16.67
C ILE A 325 7.82 -10.69 15.58
N PHE A 326 8.84 -11.48 15.91
CA PHE A 326 9.86 -11.94 14.96
C PHE A 326 9.24 -12.73 13.81
N PHE A 327 8.36 -13.69 14.11
CA PHE A 327 7.63 -14.47 13.12
C PHE A 327 6.80 -13.58 12.19
N CYS A 328 6.05 -12.61 12.75
CA CYS A 328 5.25 -11.70 11.96
C CYS A 328 6.09 -10.73 11.11
N ILE A 329 7.29 -10.34 11.57
CA ILE A 329 8.26 -9.58 10.75
C ILE A 329 8.79 -10.44 9.59
N LEU A 330 9.04 -11.74 9.79
CA LEU A 330 9.43 -12.62 8.69
C LEU A 330 8.32 -12.77 7.65
N LEU A 331 7.05 -12.68 8.08
CA LEU A 331 5.87 -12.62 7.23
C LEU A 331 5.52 -11.19 6.77
N TRP A 332 6.49 -10.26 6.71
CA TRP A 332 6.27 -8.85 6.35
C TRP A 332 5.53 -8.62 5.01
N LEU A 333 5.52 -9.63 4.13
CA LEU A 333 4.77 -9.62 2.87
C LEU A 333 3.24 -9.56 3.08
N PHE A 334 2.74 -9.71 4.31
CA PHE A 334 1.33 -9.52 4.62
C PHE A 334 1.11 -8.36 5.60
N ILE A 335 0.12 -7.54 5.28
CA ILE A 335 -0.43 -6.45 6.11
C ILE A 335 -0.77 -6.91 7.54
N TYR A 336 -1.40 -8.09 7.68
CA TYR A 336 -1.93 -8.58 8.96
C TYR A 336 -0.85 -8.88 10.03
N PRO A 337 0.26 -9.59 9.71
CA PRO A 337 1.43 -9.74 10.57
C PRO A 337 1.96 -8.42 11.15
N PHE A 338 2.04 -7.35 10.35
CA PHE A 338 2.54 -6.08 10.87
C PHE A 338 1.56 -5.45 11.90
N ALA A 339 0.25 -5.64 11.72
CA ALA A 339 -0.74 -5.19 12.70
C ALA A 339 -0.56 -5.89 14.07
N ILE A 340 -0.23 -7.18 14.02
CA ILE A 340 0.06 -8.00 15.20
C ILE A 340 1.32 -7.49 15.91
N VAL A 341 2.40 -7.22 15.17
CA VAL A 341 3.65 -6.67 15.72
C VAL A 341 3.37 -5.38 16.48
N LEU A 342 2.66 -4.44 15.85
CA LEU A 342 2.36 -3.15 16.45
C LEU A 342 1.51 -3.29 17.71
N PHE A 343 0.48 -4.14 17.67
CA PHE A 343 -0.35 -4.40 18.85
C PHE A 343 0.48 -4.95 20.01
N LEU A 344 1.36 -5.92 19.75
CA LEU A 344 2.21 -6.52 20.78
C LEU A 344 3.26 -5.53 21.30
N CYS A 345 3.64 -4.52 20.52
CA CYS A 345 4.54 -3.44 20.91
C CYS A 345 3.89 -2.30 21.70
N ARG A 346 2.57 -2.29 21.90
CA ARG A 346 1.89 -1.26 22.72
C ARG A 346 2.28 -1.40 24.20
N ASP A 347 2.54 -0.29 24.88
CA ASP A 347 3.06 -0.32 26.26
C ASP A 347 2.08 -0.96 27.25
N ASP A 348 0.79 -0.71 27.07
CA ASP A 348 -0.28 -1.35 27.84
C ASP A 348 -0.35 -2.87 27.65
N ILE A 349 0.04 -3.37 26.47
CA ILE A 349 0.19 -4.80 26.20
C ILE A 349 1.47 -5.30 26.83
N LYS A 350 2.61 -4.59 26.70
CA LYS A 350 3.88 -4.97 27.35
C LYS A 350 3.72 -5.16 28.86
N GLU A 351 2.97 -4.29 29.52
CA GLU A 351 2.67 -4.39 30.96
C GLU A 351 1.97 -5.69 31.35
N MET A 352 1.13 -6.25 30.47
CA MET A 352 0.46 -7.54 30.72
C MET A 352 1.44 -8.72 30.82
N PHE A 353 2.63 -8.60 30.26
CA PHE A 353 3.68 -9.62 30.30
C PHE A 353 4.68 -9.37 31.44
N ASN A 354 4.91 -8.11 31.82
CA ASN A 354 5.87 -7.74 32.88
C ASN A 354 5.36 -8.01 34.31
N LYS A 355 4.03 -8.05 34.53
CA LYS A 355 3.47 -8.34 35.87
C LYS A 355 3.72 -9.78 36.31
N THR A 356 3.86 -10.71 35.37
CA THR A 356 4.07 -12.14 35.62
C THR A 356 5.52 -12.47 36.00
N ASP A 357 6.48 -11.64 35.61
CA ASP A 357 7.92 -11.85 35.89
C ASP A 357 8.33 -11.28 37.27
N LYS A 358 7.47 -10.51 37.94
CA LYS A 358 7.69 -9.98 39.30
C LYS A 358 7.04 -10.80 40.42
N ALA A 359 6.35 -11.88 40.08
CA ALA A 359 5.64 -12.74 41.04
C ALA A 359 6.31 -14.11 41.23
N GLY A 360 7.57 -14.25 40.82
CA GLY A 360 8.39 -15.45 40.96
C GLY A 360 9.59 -15.19 41.85
#